data_AF-A0A4Q3ZI50-F1
#
_entry.id   AF-A0A4Q3ZI50-F1
#
_cell.length_a   1.000
_cell.length_b   1.000
_cell.length_c   1.000
_cell.angle_alpha   90.00
_cell.angle_beta   90.00
_cell.angle_gamma   90.00
#
_symmetry.space_group_name_H-M   'P 1'
#
loop_
_entity.id
_entity.type
_entity.pdbx_description
1 polymer ?
#
loop_
_entity_poly.entity_id
_entity_poly.type
_entity_poly.pdbx_seq_one_letter_code
_entity_poly.pdbx_strand_id
1 'polypeptide(L)'
;MRHVAAIALVVLLHSPAAAQNLAPELMIDGTCSDKVAWASRPVAEIEADLNTRLGTESAAQMQPNMVKTVMGILRTTPVSDSWFAGRCEFTEDQLAAMAPLHEAYVNHMAAKLGE
;
A
#
# COMPACT_ATOMS: atom_id res chain seq x y z
N MET A 1 -19.35 43.76 -32.08
CA MET A 1 -18.72 42.48 -32.47
C MET A 1 -17.54 42.23 -31.54
N ARG A 2 -17.68 41.35 -30.55
CA ARG A 2 -16.62 41.00 -29.58
C ARG A 2 -16.38 39.50 -29.69
N HIS A 3 -15.24 39.11 -30.24
CA HIS A 3 -14.75 37.74 -30.18
C HIS A 3 -14.19 37.48 -28.78
N VAL A 4 -14.86 36.64 -28.00
CA VAL A 4 -14.28 36.06 -26.79
C VAL A 4 -13.65 34.74 -27.22
N ALA A 5 -12.32 34.75 -27.39
CA ALA A 5 -11.55 33.54 -27.59
C ALA A 5 -11.44 32.79 -26.26
N ALA A 6 -12.13 31.67 -26.13
CA ALA A 6 -11.97 30.75 -25.01
C ALA A 6 -10.71 29.90 -25.24
N ILE A 7 -9.68 30.10 -24.43
CA ILE A 7 -8.52 29.23 -24.38
C ILE A 7 -8.91 28.01 -23.54
N ALA A 8 -9.19 26.89 -24.23
CA ALA A 8 -9.33 25.60 -23.58
C ALA A 8 -7.93 25.09 -23.20
N LEU A 9 -7.53 25.31 -21.95
CA LEU A 9 -6.34 24.72 -21.37
C LEU A 9 -6.63 23.22 -21.13
N VAL A 10 -6.25 22.39 -22.11
CA VAL A 10 -6.22 20.94 -21.92
C VAL A 10 -5.06 20.63 -20.98
N VAL A 11 -5.35 20.59 -19.68
CA VAL A 11 -4.44 20.00 -18.70
C VAL A 11 -4.44 18.51 -19.01
N LEU A 12 -3.46 18.08 -19.80
CA LEU A 12 -2.99 16.71 -19.84
C LEU A 12 -2.55 16.36 -18.42
N LEU A 13 -3.50 15.86 -17.63
CA LEU A 13 -3.25 15.12 -16.41
C LEU A 13 -2.36 13.96 -16.83
N HIS A 14 -1.06 14.15 -16.69
CA HIS A 14 -0.12 13.06 -16.61
C HIS A 14 -0.51 12.35 -15.32
N SER A 15 -1.45 11.40 -15.42
CA SER A 15 -1.68 10.42 -14.38
C SER A 15 -0.30 9.93 -13.98
N PRO A 16 0.14 10.11 -12.72
CA PRO A 16 1.41 9.57 -12.32
C PRO A 16 1.25 8.05 -12.35
N ALA A 17 1.65 7.46 -13.48
CA ALA A 17 1.70 6.03 -13.72
C ALA A 17 2.83 5.37 -12.90
N ALA A 18 3.07 5.87 -11.69
CA ALA A 18 4.14 5.46 -10.78
C ALA A 18 3.65 5.41 -9.31
N ALA A 19 2.34 5.33 -9.08
CA ALA A 19 1.77 4.85 -7.81
C ALA A 19 1.53 3.32 -7.86
N GLN A 20 2.30 2.60 -8.68
CA GLN A 20 2.27 1.14 -8.76
C GLN A 20 2.99 0.58 -7.52
N ASN A 21 2.20 0.02 -6.61
CA ASN A 21 2.58 -0.77 -5.44
C ASN A 21 3.82 -0.29 -4.65
N LEU A 22 3.60 0.65 -3.73
CA LEU A 22 4.66 1.25 -2.90
C LEU A 22 4.85 0.52 -1.56
N ALA A 23 3.85 -0.25 -1.12
CA ALA A 23 4.07 -1.40 -0.27
C ALA A 23 4.55 -2.55 -1.18
N PRO A 24 5.62 -3.29 -0.82
CA PRO A 24 5.85 -4.60 -1.40
C PRO A 24 4.54 -5.40 -1.47
N GLU A 25 4.16 -5.76 -2.69
CA GLU A 25 2.94 -6.50 -2.99
C GLU A 25 2.89 -7.78 -2.14
N LEU A 26 1.82 -7.95 -1.38
CA LEU A 26 1.69 -9.13 -0.52
C LEU A 26 1.22 -10.32 -1.35
N MET A 27 2.13 -11.27 -1.54
CA MET A 27 1.81 -12.59 -2.06
C MET A 27 1.17 -13.44 -0.97
N ILE A 28 -0.15 -13.24 -0.79
CA ILE A 28 -1.00 -14.06 0.05
C ILE A 28 -1.77 -15.01 -0.88
N ASP A 29 -1.50 -16.31 -0.74
CA ASP A 29 -2.19 -17.37 -1.47
C ASP A 29 -3.66 -17.46 -1.05
N GLY A 30 -4.51 -17.94 -1.96
CA GLY A 30 -5.93 -18.18 -1.70
C GLY A 30 -6.87 -17.19 -2.39
N THR A 31 -8.13 -17.24 -1.97
CA THR A 31 -9.23 -16.41 -2.47
C THR A 31 -9.15 -14.98 -1.91
N CYS A 32 -9.94 -14.05 -2.46
CA CYS A 32 -10.06 -12.71 -1.89
C CYS A 32 -10.54 -12.74 -0.42
N SER A 33 -11.40 -13.69 -0.06
CA SER A 33 -11.81 -13.89 1.34
C SER A 33 -10.66 -14.34 2.24
N ASP A 34 -9.77 -15.19 1.74
CA ASP A 34 -8.58 -15.61 2.49
C ASP A 34 -7.62 -14.43 2.73
N LYS A 35 -7.49 -13.53 1.75
CA LYS A 35 -6.72 -12.28 1.89
C LYS A 35 -7.33 -11.36 2.95
N VAL A 36 -8.66 -11.18 2.96
CA VAL A 36 -9.36 -10.41 4.00
C VAL A 36 -9.16 -11.04 5.38
N ALA A 37 -9.36 -12.35 5.49
CA ALA A 37 -9.20 -13.06 6.75
C ALA A 37 -7.78 -12.93 7.29
N TRP A 38 -6.76 -13.05 6.42
CA TRP A 38 -5.36 -12.87 6.81
C TRP A 38 -5.04 -11.43 7.21
N ALA A 39 -5.54 -10.43 6.47
CA ALA A 39 -5.25 -9.01 6.65
C ALA A 39 -6.05 -8.34 7.78
N SER A 40 -7.07 -9.02 8.31
CA SER A 40 -7.88 -8.56 9.45
C SER A 40 -7.48 -9.20 10.79
N ARG A 41 -6.42 -10.03 10.80
CA ARG A 41 -5.85 -10.59 12.03
C ARG A 41 -5.28 -9.50 12.94
N PRO A 42 -5.01 -9.80 14.23
CA PRO A 42 -4.34 -8.86 15.13
C PRO A 42 -3.00 -8.36 14.57
N VAL A 43 -2.70 -7.08 14.80
CA VAL A 43 -1.48 -6.40 14.31
C VAL A 43 -0.22 -7.19 14.58
N ALA A 44 -0.05 -7.70 15.81
CA ALA A 44 1.14 -8.45 16.21
C ALA A 44 1.35 -9.75 15.40
N GLU A 45 0.27 -10.42 14.98
CA GLU A 45 0.36 -11.63 14.14
C GLU A 45 0.75 -11.28 12.71
N ILE A 46 0.14 -10.22 12.15
CA ILE A 46 0.46 -9.73 10.81
C ILE A 46 1.93 -9.25 10.78
N GLU A 47 2.37 -8.50 11.78
CA GLU A 47 3.73 -7.97 11.85
C GLU A 47 4.78 -9.10 11.93
N ALA A 48 4.51 -10.17 12.70
CA ALA A 48 5.37 -11.35 12.74
C ALA A 48 5.49 -12.03 11.36
N ASP A 49 4.37 -12.14 10.63
CA ASP A 49 4.35 -12.68 9.27
C ASP A 49 5.09 -11.76 8.28
N LEU A 50 4.88 -10.44 8.35
CA LEU A 50 5.58 -9.45 7.52
C LEU A 50 7.09 -9.47 7.78
N ASN A 51 7.52 -9.53 9.04
CA ASN A 51 8.92 -9.67 9.41
C ASN A 51 9.56 -10.93 8.82
N THR A 52 8.81 -12.02 8.69
CA THR A 52 9.28 -13.26 8.08
C THR A 52 9.32 -13.18 6.55
N ARG A 53 8.23 -12.70 5.93
CA ARG A 53 8.02 -12.64 4.47
C ARG A 53 8.83 -11.54 3.78
N LEU A 54 8.89 -10.37 4.39
CA LEU A 54 9.61 -9.20 3.88
C LEU A 54 11.04 -9.12 4.40
N GLY A 55 11.32 -9.73 5.56
CA GLY A 55 12.67 -9.77 6.15
C GLY A 55 13.65 -10.69 5.42
N THR A 56 13.19 -11.56 4.53
CA THR A 56 14.04 -12.58 3.88
C THR A 56 14.53 -12.18 2.49
N GLU A 57 13.80 -11.42 1.66
CA GLU A 57 14.28 -11.12 0.29
C GLU A 57 14.05 -9.70 -0.28
N SER A 58 12.99 -8.97 0.07
CA SER A 58 12.64 -7.70 -0.64
C SER A 58 12.77 -6.42 0.19
N ALA A 59 12.35 -6.41 1.46
CA ALA A 59 12.40 -5.19 2.28
C ALA A 59 13.77 -4.95 2.94
N ALA A 60 14.55 -6.01 3.18
CA ALA A 60 15.88 -5.91 3.78
C ALA A 60 16.91 -5.18 2.90
N GLN A 61 16.67 -5.09 1.59
CA GLN A 61 17.56 -4.43 0.63
C GLN A 61 17.17 -2.97 0.35
N MET A 62 16.08 -2.47 0.95
CA MET A 62 15.65 -1.10 0.73
C MET A 62 16.63 -0.13 1.39
N GLN A 63 17.15 0.83 0.61
CA GLN A 63 17.97 1.90 1.18
C GLN A 63 17.17 2.74 2.18
N PRO A 64 17.79 3.28 3.24
CA PRO A 64 17.08 4.01 4.30
C PRO A 64 16.23 5.19 3.80
N ASN A 65 16.67 5.90 2.76
CA ASN A 65 15.90 6.97 2.11
C ASN A 65 14.61 6.45 1.45
N MET A 66 14.67 5.26 0.83
CA MET A 66 13.51 4.62 0.23
C MET A 66 12.53 4.14 1.31
N VAL A 67 13.03 3.57 2.40
CA VAL A 67 12.21 3.19 3.57
C VAL A 67 11.46 4.41 4.13
N LYS A 68 12.12 5.57 4.29
CA LYS A 68 11.46 6.81 4.73
C LYS A 68 10.37 7.28 3.78
N THR A 69 10.63 7.26 2.47
CA THR A 69 9.64 7.63 1.45
C THR A 69 8.43 6.71 1.50
N VAL A 70 8.66 5.39 1.51
CA VAL A 70 7.58 4.40 1.59
C VAL A 70 6.78 4.57 2.87
N MET A 71 7.44 4.73 4.03
CA MET A 71 6.77 4.97 5.31
C MET A 71 5.90 6.23 5.29
N GLY A 72 6.38 7.35 4.73
CA GLY A 72 5.59 8.58 4.62
C GLY A 72 4.32 8.40 3.78
N ILE A 73 4.40 7.61 2.71
CA ILE A 73 3.26 7.30 1.85
C ILE A 73 2.30 6.34 2.56
N LEU A 74 2.80 5.26 3.16
CA LEU A 74 1.98 4.29 3.90
C LEU A 74 1.18 4.98 5.00
N ARG A 75 1.80 5.86 5.80
CA ARG A 75 1.11 6.60 6.88
C ARG A 75 -0.07 7.45 6.39
N THR A 76 -0.12 7.80 5.11
CA THR A 76 -1.18 8.65 4.54
C THR A 76 -2.10 7.92 3.55
N THR A 77 -1.80 6.66 3.24
CA THR A 77 -2.52 5.87 2.23
C THR A 77 -3.34 4.78 2.92
N PRO A 78 -4.68 4.74 2.73
CA PRO A 78 -5.50 3.66 3.26
C PRO A 78 -5.19 2.33 2.56
N VAL A 79 -5.54 1.21 3.18
CA VAL A 79 -5.47 -0.12 2.54
C VAL A 79 -6.36 -0.11 1.30
N SER A 80 -5.86 -0.70 0.21
CA SER A 80 -6.60 -0.83 -1.05
C SER A 80 -6.28 -2.17 -1.72
N ASP A 81 -7.09 -2.52 -2.71
CA ASP A 81 -6.92 -3.72 -3.54
C ASP A 81 -5.50 -3.87 -4.10
N SER A 82 -4.84 -2.76 -4.42
CA SER A 82 -3.50 -2.76 -5.00
C SER A 82 -2.43 -3.32 -4.06
N TRP A 83 -2.67 -3.41 -2.76
CA TRP A 83 -1.69 -3.92 -1.78
C TRP A 83 -1.46 -5.44 -1.90
N PHE A 84 -2.32 -6.14 -2.63
CA PHE A 84 -2.28 -7.60 -2.76
C PHE A 84 -1.92 -8.04 -4.17
N ALA A 85 -1.21 -9.17 -4.28
CA ALA A 85 -1.00 -9.82 -5.55
C ALA A 85 -2.28 -10.46 -6.08
N GLY A 86 -2.60 -10.20 -7.36
CA GLY A 86 -3.77 -10.73 -8.05
C GLY A 86 -4.99 -9.79 -8.05
N ARG A 87 -6.00 -10.11 -8.87
CA ARG A 87 -7.22 -9.29 -8.98
C ARG A 87 -8.20 -9.63 -7.85
N CYS A 88 -8.33 -8.73 -6.89
CA CYS A 88 -9.45 -8.69 -5.95
C CYS A 88 -10.04 -7.29 -5.98
N GLU A 89 -11.37 -7.20 -5.98
CA GLU A 89 -12.10 -5.94 -5.77
C GLU A 89 -12.75 -6.05 -4.39
N PHE A 90 -12.16 -5.41 -3.38
CA PHE A 90 -12.69 -5.47 -2.02
C PHE A 90 -13.77 -4.42 -1.82
N THR A 91 -14.79 -4.78 -1.05
CA THR A 91 -15.78 -3.82 -0.55
C THR A 91 -15.16 -2.86 0.46
N GLU A 92 -15.79 -1.71 0.68
CA GLU A 92 -15.33 -0.74 1.69
C GLU A 92 -15.27 -1.37 3.10
N ASP A 93 -16.25 -2.20 3.48
CA ASP A 93 -16.27 -2.90 4.76
C ASP A 93 -15.09 -3.89 4.89
N GLN A 94 -14.74 -4.57 3.80
CA GLN A 94 -13.59 -5.47 3.78
C GLN A 94 -12.28 -4.69 3.92
N LEU A 95 -12.12 -3.57 3.22
CA LEU A 95 -10.94 -2.70 3.36
C LEU A 95 -10.84 -2.10 4.77
N ALA A 96 -11.97 -1.69 5.36
CA ALA A 96 -12.03 -1.19 6.72
C ALA A 96 -11.62 -2.27 7.75
N ALA A 97 -12.04 -3.51 7.54
CA ALA A 97 -11.64 -4.65 8.38
C ALA A 97 -10.13 -4.96 8.30
N MET A 98 -9.44 -4.51 7.24
CA MET A 98 -7.99 -4.65 7.07
C MET A 98 -7.18 -3.53 7.72
N ALA A 99 -7.79 -2.65 8.53
CA ALA A 99 -7.04 -1.64 9.29
C ALA A 99 -5.82 -2.20 10.07
N PRO A 100 -5.86 -3.41 10.66
CA PRO A 100 -4.69 -4.00 11.30
C PRO A 100 -3.49 -4.22 10.36
N LEU A 101 -3.73 -4.50 9.08
CA LEU A 101 -2.66 -4.65 8.08
C LEU A 101 -1.89 -3.34 7.88
N HIS A 102 -2.62 -2.21 7.82
CA HIS A 102 -2.01 -0.89 7.67
C HIS A 102 -1.04 -0.60 8.81
N GLU A 103 -1.51 -0.80 10.04
CA GLU A 103 -0.72 -0.58 11.26
C GLU A 103 0.52 -1.49 11.28
N ALA A 104 0.34 -2.79 10.99
CA ALA A 104 1.45 -3.75 10.94
C ALA A 104 2.52 -3.37 9.90
N TYR A 105 2.12 -2.87 8.73
CA TYR A 105 3.06 -2.44 7.69
C TYR A 105 3.84 -1.18 8.10
N VAL A 106 3.16 -0.22 8.73
CA VAL A 106 3.81 1.00 9.24
C VAL A 106 4.82 0.65 10.33
N ASN A 107 4.45 -0.23 11.27
CA ASN A 107 5.35 -0.70 12.34
C ASN A 107 6.56 -1.43 11.77
N HIS A 108 6.36 -2.34 10.82
CA HIS A 108 7.45 -3.06 10.14
C HIS A 108 8.47 -2.11 9.51
N MET A 109 7.99 -1.07 8.81
CA MET A 109 8.86 -0.10 8.14
C MET A 109 9.54 0.86 9.13
N ALA A 110 8.86 1.23 10.23
CA ALA A 110 9.44 2.04 11.31
C ALA A 110 10.60 1.29 11.99
N ALA A 111 10.43 0.00 12.29
CA ALA A 111 11.47 -0.83 12.87
C ALA A 111 12.74 -0.91 12.00
N LYS A 112 12.62 -0.85 10.66
CA LYS A 112 13.76 -0.78 9.74
C LYS A 112 14.55 0.53 9.81
N LEU A 113 13.92 1.61 10.28
CA LEU A 113 14.56 2.90 10.50
C LEU A 113 15.19 3.02 11.90
N GLY A 114 14.91 2.06 12.80
CA GLY A 114 15.27 2.16 14.21
C GLY A 114 14.44 3.18 14.98
N GLU A 115 13.21 3.44 14.53
CA GLU A 115 12.21 4.29 15.18
C GLU A 115 11.40 3.51 16.23
#